data_AF-A0A1C4UD26-F1
#
_entry.id   AF-A0A1C4UD26-F1
#
_cell.length_a   1.000
_cell.length_b   1.000
_cell.length_c   1.000
_cell.angle_alpha   90.00
_cell.angle_beta   90.00
_cell.angle_gamma   90.00
#
_symmetry.space_group_name_H-M   'P 1'
#
loop_
_entity.id
_entity.type
_entity.pdbx_description
1 polymer ?
#
loop_
_entity_poly.entity_id
_entity_poly.type
_entity_poly.pdbx_seq_one_letter_code
_entity_poly.pdbx_strand_id
1 'polypeptide(L)'
;MQEQTGYPVRAQWRRPGDTEPHPPADALLVVPVTFNTVNKWAVGASDTLALGILNEAIGTGLPVHAFPRVKATLAAHPAYAGHLRLLGEAGVVFHDASFLRPGDEMTADRWAIVVDTLRRTGRPTGTT
;
A
#
# COMPACT_ATOMS: atom_id res chain seq x y z
N MET A 1 10.64 13.94 0.64
CA MET A 1 9.71 13.19 -0.25
C MET A 1 9.38 13.97 -1.53
N GLN A 2 8.72 15.14 -1.50
CA GLN A 2 8.48 15.91 -2.74
C GLN A 2 9.77 16.23 -3.50
N GLU A 3 10.80 16.68 -2.79
CA GLU A 3 12.13 16.96 -3.35
C GLU A 3 12.80 15.71 -3.96
N GLN A 4 12.48 14.52 -3.45
CA GLN A 4 13.06 13.26 -3.92
C GLN A 4 12.30 12.68 -5.11
N THR A 5 10.98 12.89 -5.18
CA THR A 5 10.12 12.33 -6.23
C THR A 5 9.84 13.32 -7.37
N GLY A 6 10.01 14.62 -7.14
CA GLY A 6 9.58 15.68 -8.05
C GLY A 6 8.05 15.86 -8.14
N TYR A 7 7.28 15.12 -7.33
CA TYR A 7 5.82 15.14 -7.34
C TYR A 7 5.24 15.54 -5.98
N PRO A 8 4.09 16.23 -5.95
CA PRO A 8 3.46 16.63 -4.70
C PRO A 8 3.06 15.41 -3.86
N VAL A 9 3.31 15.48 -2.57
CA VAL A 9 2.81 14.52 -1.58
C VAL A 9 1.33 14.81 -1.35
N ARG A 10 0.49 13.78 -1.45
CA ARG A 10 -0.96 13.91 -1.30
C ARG A 10 -1.44 13.20 -0.05
N ALA A 11 -2.21 13.93 0.75
CA ALA A 11 -2.98 13.39 1.88
C ALA A 11 -4.46 13.80 1.84
N GLN A 12 -4.82 14.72 0.93
CA GLN A 12 -6.18 15.25 0.78
C GLN A 12 -6.69 15.02 -0.64
N TRP A 13 -8.00 14.92 -0.77
CA TRP A 13 -8.69 14.78 -2.04
C TRP A 13 -8.43 15.98 -2.95
N ARG A 14 -8.37 15.71 -4.26
CA ARG A 14 -8.43 16.74 -5.28
C ARG A 14 -9.85 17.31 -5.34
N ARG A 15 -9.98 18.58 -5.72
CA ARG A 15 -11.28 19.17 -6.03
C ARG A 15 -11.70 18.76 -7.45
N PRO A 16 -13.00 18.74 -7.74
CA PRO A 16 -13.48 18.57 -9.12
C PRO A 16 -12.83 19.61 -10.04
N GLY A 17 -12.20 19.16 -11.13
CA GLY A 17 -11.50 20.02 -12.09
C GLY A 17 -9.99 20.17 -11.86
N ASP A 18 -9.45 19.78 -10.71
CA ASP A 18 -8.00 19.77 -10.50
C ASP A 18 -7.34 18.74 -11.42
N THR A 19 -6.25 19.12 -12.09
CA THR A 19 -5.44 18.21 -12.91
C THR A 19 -4.83 17.10 -12.05
N GLU A 20 -4.70 15.88 -12.60
CA GLU A 20 -3.95 14.81 -11.93
C GLU A 20 -2.44 15.13 -11.98
N PRO A 21 -1.78 15.38 -10.83
CA PRO A 21 -0.39 15.82 -10.82
C PRO A 21 0.61 14.67 -10.98
N HIS A 22 0.17 13.42 -10.81
CA HIS A 22 1.00 12.23 -10.92
C HIS A 22 0.80 11.55 -12.28
N PRO A 23 1.86 10.96 -12.87
CA PRO A 23 1.67 10.04 -13.99
C PRO A 23 0.89 8.79 -13.53
N PRO A 24 0.33 8.01 -14.46
CA PRO A 24 -0.23 6.70 -14.15
C PRO A 24 0.79 5.84 -13.39
N ALA A 25 0.34 5.15 -12.35
CA ALA A 25 1.18 4.26 -11.57
C ALA A 25 1.26 2.87 -12.23
N ASP A 26 2.44 2.25 -12.21
CA ASP A 26 2.64 0.85 -12.62
C ASP A 26 2.45 -0.16 -11.47
N ALA A 27 2.53 0.32 -10.22
CA ALA A 27 2.31 -0.47 -9.01
C ALA A 27 2.02 0.44 -7.80
N LEU A 28 1.46 -0.13 -6.73
CA LEU A 28 1.27 0.52 -5.44
C LEU A 28 2.06 -0.16 -4.32
N LEU A 29 2.68 0.67 -3.49
CA LEU A 29 3.38 0.27 -2.27
C LEU A 29 2.65 0.85 -1.05
N VAL A 30 2.32 -0.01 -0.09
CA VAL A 30 1.69 0.39 1.18
C VAL A 30 2.63 0.09 2.35
N VAL A 31 3.33 1.12 2.83
CA VAL A 31 4.42 0.95 3.80
C VAL A 31 4.39 2.01 4.91
N PRO A 32 4.22 1.61 6.18
CA PRO A 32 3.61 0.34 6.60
C PRO A 32 2.10 0.32 6.33
N VAL A 33 1.50 -0.87 6.19
CA VAL A 33 0.05 -1.02 6.35
C VAL A 33 -0.27 -1.36 7.80
N THR A 34 -1.12 -0.54 8.44
CA THR A 34 -1.48 -0.71 9.85
C THR A 34 -2.72 -1.60 9.99
N PHE A 35 -3.00 -2.07 11.22
CA PHE A 35 -4.22 -2.83 11.54
C PHE A 35 -5.50 -2.11 11.11
N ASN A 36 -5.58 -0.81 11.44
CA ASN A 36 -6.74 0.01 11.09
C ASN A 36 -6.90 0.12 9.57
N THR A 37 -5.79 0.30 8.84
CA THR A 37 -5.80 0.35 7.37
C THR A 37 -6.28 -0.97 6.78
N VAL A 38 -5.73 -2.12 7.22
CA VAL A 38 -6.16 -3.46 6.73
C VAL A 38 -7.65 -3.67 6.94
N ASN A 39 -8.16 -3.38 8.14
CA ASN A 39 -9.57 -3.63 8.44
C ASN A 39 -10.51 -2.73 7.64
N LYS A 40 -10.18 -1.43 7.55
CA LYS A 40 -10.98 -0.49 6.76
C LYS A 40 -10.96 -0.84 5.27
N TRP A 41 -9.80 -1.22 4.76
CA TRP A 41 -9.63 -1.59 3.36
C TRP A 41 -10.43 -2.85 3.02
N ALA A 42 -10.34 -3.89 3.85
CA ALA A 42 -11.07 -5.15 3.63
C ALA A 42 -12.60 -4.99 3.59
N VAL A 43 -13.15 -3.97 4.27
CA VAL A 43 -14.60 -3.68 4.26
C VAL A 43 -15.00 -2.57 3.29
N GLY A 44 -14.08 -2.10 2.43
CA GLY A 44 -14.35 -1.09 1.41
C GLY A 44 -14.50 0.35 1.93
N ALA A 45 -14.06 0.64 3.16
CA ALA A 45 -14.10 2.01 3.68
C ALA A 45 -13.10 2.90 2.94
N SER A 46 -13.53 4.12 2.56
CA SER A 46 -12.75 5.09 1.77
C SER A 46 -12.69 6.47 2.44
N ASP A 47 -12.55 6.50 3.77
CA ASP A 47 -12.57 7.74 4.57
C ASP A 47 -11.25 8.52 4.57
N THR A 48 -10.24 8.03 3.86
CA THR A 48 -8.98 8.74 3.60
C THR A 48 -8.64 8.63 2.11
N LEU A 49 -7.87 9.59 1.58
CA LEU A 49 -7.38 9.53 0.21
C LEU A 49 -6.66 8.20 -0.08
N ALA A 50 -5.81 7.76 0.85
CA ALA A 50 -5.06 6.52 0.70
C ALA A 50 -5.99 5.30 0.56
N LEU A 51 -7.01 5.19 1.42
CA LEU A 51 -7.98 4.09 1.32
C LEU A 51 -8.81 4.16 0.03
N GLY A 52 -9.18 5.35 -0.44
CA GLY A 52 -9.83 5.54 -1.73
C GLY A 52 -9.00 4.98 -2.89
N ILE A 53 -7.73 5.40 -2.98
CA ILE A 53 -6.79 4.90 -4.00
C ILE A 53 -6.62 3.38 -3.90
N LEU A 54 -6.53 2.84 -2.68
CA LEU A 54 -6.37 1.39 -2.46
C LEU A 54 -7.61 0.58 -2.87
N ASN A 55 -8.81 1.11 -2.67
CA ASN A 55 -10.04 0.47 -3.12
C ASN A 55 -10.15 0.50 -4.66
N GLU A 56 -9.82 1.63 -5.29
CA GLU A 56 -9.77 1.72 -6.76
C GLU A 56 -8.77 0.74 -7.36
N ALA A 57 -7.58 0.61 -6.75
CA ALA A 57 -6.51 -0.27 -7.22
C ALA A 57 -6.93 -1.75 -7.31
N ILE A 58 -7.78 -2.22 -6.39
CA ILE A 58 -8.33 -3.57 -6.44
C ILE A 58 -9.12 -3.78 -7.75
N GLY A 59 -9.88 -2.78 -8.19
CA GLY A 59 -10.71 -2.87 -9.40
C GLY A 59 -9.94 -2.67 -10.71
N THR A 60 -8.78 -2.01 -10.68
CA THR A 60 -8.00 -1.69 -11.89
C THR A 60 -6.97 -2.77 -12.25
N GLY A 61 -6.73 -3.75 -11.37
CA GLY A 61 -5.71 -4.79 -11.57
C GLY A 61 -4.28 -4.26 -11.41
N LEU A 62 -4.10 -3.06 -10.85
CA LEU A 62 -2.80 -2.50 -10.54
C LEU A 62 -2.11 -3.36 -9.47
N PRO A 63 -0.86 -3.83 -9.67
CA PRO A 63 -0.16 -4.61 -8.66
C PRO A 63 -0.05 -3.85 -7.33
N VAL A 64 -0.57 -4.43 -6.24
CA VAL A 64 -0.52 -3.84 -4.90
C VAL A 64 0.33 -4.69 -3.97
N HIS A 65 1.34 -4.06 -3.38
CA HIS A 65 2.24 -4.68 -2.43
C HIS A 65 2.13 -3.97 -1.07
N ALA A 66 1.81 -4.73 -0.03
CA ALA A 66 1.55 -4.20 1.30
C ALA A 66 2.51 -4.81 2.33
N PHE A 67 2.95 -3.98 3.28
CA PHE A 67 3.93 -4.35 4.30
C PHE A 67 3.32 -4.20 5.69
N PRO A 68 2.62 -5.24 6.22
CA PRO A 68 1.89 -5.13 7.47
C PRO A 68 2.80 -4.92 8.66
N ARG A 69 2.52 -3.85 9.42
CA ARG A 69 3.14 -3.63 10.72
C ARG A 69 2.08 -3.49 11.80
N VAL A 70 1.82 -4.60 12.48
CA VAL A 70 0.74 -4.71 13.46
C VAL A 70 1.26 -5.29 14.76
N LYS A 71 0.86 -4.71 15.90
CA LYS A 71 1.17 -5.25 17.23
C LYS A 71 0.55 -6.64 17.38
N ALA A 72 1.23 -7.56 18.06
CA ALA A 72 0.73 -8.93 18.27
C ALA A 72 -0.68 -8.96 18.87
N THR A 73 -1.00 -8.06 19.80
CA THR A 73 -2.34 -7.94 20.40
C THR A 73 -3.43 -7.57 19.39
N LEU A 74 -3.12 -6.73 18.39
CA LEU A 74 -4.05 -6.39 17.32
C LEU A 74 -4.10 -7.49 16.25
N ALA A 75 -2.97 -8.16 15.98
CA ALA A 75 -2.93 -9.29 15.05
C ALA A 75 -3.76 -10.49 15.56
N ALA A 76 -3.90 -10.64 16.88
CA ALA A 76 -4.76 -11.64 17.51
C ALA A 76 -6.27 -11.32 17.39
N HIS A 77 -6.67 -10.16 16.87
CA HIS A 77 -8.07 -9.84 16.65
C HIS A 77 -8.70 -10.81 15.62
N PRO A 78 -9.88 -11.38 15.89
CA PRO A 78 -10.45 -12.48 15.09
C PRO A 78 -10.68 -12.12 13.62
N ALA A 79 -11.01 -10.85 13.33
CA ALA A 79 -11.23 -10.40 11.95
C ALA A 79 -9.93 -10.26 11.13
N TYR A 80 -8.77 -10.10 11.79
CA TYR A 80 -7.55 -9.63 11.10
C TYR A 80 -7.04 -10.63 10.06
N ALA A 81 -6.93 -11.92 10.44
CA ALA A 81 -6.50 -12.96 9.51
C ALA A 81 -7.49 -13.12 8.34
N GLY A 82 -8.78 -12.98 8.59
CA GLY A 82 -9.82 -13.00 7.56
C GLY A 82 -9.69 -11.84 6.57
N HIS A 83 -9.40 -10.63 7.06
CA HIS A 83 -9.19 -9.45 6.23
C HIS A 83 -7.91 -9.54 5.39
N LEU A 84 -6.81 -10.05 5.95
CA LEU A 84 -5.60 -10.31 5.16
C LEU A 84 -5.88 -11.32 4.04
N ARG A 85 -6.59 -12.42 4.34
CA ARG A 85 -6.96 -13.41 3.34
C ARG A 85 -7.83 -12.80 2.24
N LEU A 86 -8.86 -12.04 2.61
CA LEU A 86 -9.76 -11.39 1.65
C LEU A 86 -9.01 -10.46 0.68
N LEU A 87 -8.15 -9.59 1.22
CA LEU A 87 -7.33 -8.69 0.40
C LEU A 87 -6.32 -9.47 -0.46
N GLY A 88 -5.76 -10.56 0.06
CA GLY A 88 -4.87 -11.44 -0.70
C GLY A 88 -5.57 -12.14 -1.87
N GLU A 89 -6.79 -12.63 -1.66
CA GLU A 89 -7.65 -13.17 -2.71
C GLU A 89 -8.02 -12.12 -3.77
N ALA A 90 -8.08 -10.84 -3.38
CA ALA A 90 -8.26 -9.70 -4.26
C ALA A 90 -6.96 -9.24 -4.96
N GLY A 91 -5.85 -9.98 -4.83
CA GLY A 91 -4.60 -9.71 -5.54
C GLY A 91 -3.57 -8.87 -4.77
N VAL A 92 -3.81 -8.53 -3.50
CA VAL A 92 -2.83 -7.82 -2.67
C VAL A 92 -1.72 -8.78 -2.23
N VAL A 93 -0.48 -8.43 -2.53
CA VAL A 93 0.70 -9.20 -2.10
C VAL A 93 1.22 -8.65 -0.78
N PHE A 94 1.14 -9.46 0.27
CA PHE A 94 1.66 -9.11 1.60
C PHE A 94 3.12 -9.54 1.76
N HIS A 95 3.95 -8.62 2.24
CA HIS A 95 5.37 -8.83 2.50
C HIS A 95 5.69 -8.73 3.99
N ASP A 96 6.74 -9.42 4.41
CA ASP A 96 7.30 -9.22 5.74
C ASP A 96 7.80 -7.79 5.93
N ALA A 97 7.48 -7.21 7.09
CA ALA A 97 7.89 -5.86 7.49
C ALA A 97 8.71 -5.88 8.78
N SER A 98 9.43 -6.98 9.06
CA SER A 98 10.25 -7.13 10.27
C SER A 98 11.37 -6.09 10.34
N PHE A 99 11.83 -5.59 9.18
CA PHE A 99 12.84 -4.53 9.06
C PHE A 99 12.38 -3.15 9.59
N LEU A 100 11.07 -2.96 9.80
CA LEU A 100 10.50 -1.74 10.39
C LEU A 100 10.29 -1.93 11.89
N ARG A 101 11.15 -1.40 12.76
CA ARG A 101 10.97 -1.45 14.22
C ARG A 101 9.99 -0.36 14.71
N PRO A 102 9.42 -0.49 15.92
CA PRO A 102 8.52 0.55 16.44
C PRO A 102 9.25 1.89 16.56
N GLY A 103 8.67 2.96 16.00
CA GLY A 103 9.30 4.29 15.99
C GLY A 103 10.34 4.49 14.89
N ASP A 104 10.59 3.48 14.05
CA ASP A 104 11.53 3.64 12.93
C ASP A 104 10.98 4.59 11.88
N GLU A 105 11.82 5.54 11.48
CA GLU A 105 11.62 6.33 10.28
C GLU A 105 11.97 5.52 9.03
N MET A 106 11.31 5.81 7.91
CA MET A 106 11.63 5.19 6.63
C MET A 106 12.86 5.87 6.01
N THR A 107 14.05 5.38 6.37
CA THR A 107 15.33 5.84 5.82
C THR A 107 15.52 5.37 4.37
N ALA A 108 16.50 5.93 3.66
CA ALA A 108 16.82 5.53 2.29
C ALA A 108 17.13 4.03 2.17
N ASP A 109 17.90 3.46 3.09
CA ASP A 109 18.23 2.03 3.09
C ASP A 109 17.00 1.15 3.31
N ARG A 110 16.06 1.57 4.17
CA ARG A 110 14.80 0.84 4.37
C ARG A 110 13.89 0.93 3.14
N TRP A 111 13.84 2.09 2.47
CA TRP A 111 13.18 2.23 1.18
C TRP A 111 13.81 1.33 0.12
N ALA A 112 15.14 1.17 0.12
CA ALA A 112 15.81 0.27 -0.80
C ALA A 112 15.34 -1.19 -0.63
N ILE A 113 15.13 -1.66 0.61
CA ILE A 113 14.58 -3.00 0.89
C ILE A 113 13.17 -3.17 0.28
N VAL A 114 12.30 -2.16 0.48
CA VAL A 114 10.94 -2.15 -0.08
C VAL A 114 10.98 -2.20 -1.61
N VAL A 115 11.77 -1.32 -2.24
CA VAL A 115 11.86 -1.20 -3.69
C VAL A 115 12.49 -2.44 -4.32
N ASP A 116 13.50 -3.02 -3.68
CA ASP A 116 14.14 -4.26 -4.16
C ASP A 116 13.17 -5.45 -4.12
N THR A 117 12.21 -5.43 -3.20
CA THR A 117 11.13 -6.41 -3.16
C THR A 117 10.26 -6.36 -4.43
N LEU A 118 9.93 -5.15 -4.93
CA LEU A 118 9.21 -5.00 -6.20
C LEU A 118 10.00 -5.53 -7.40
N ARG A 119 11.32 -5.27 -7.42
CA ARG A 119 12.19 -5.69 -8.53
C ARG A 119 12.28 -7.22 -8.63
N ARG A 120 12.27 -7.91 -7.49
CA ARG A 120 12.32 -9.38 -7.41
C ARG A 120 11.00 -10.05 -7.77
N THR A 121 9.86 -9.41 -7.55
CA THR A 121 8.55 -9.97 -7.89
C THR A 121 8.20 -9.87 -9.38
N GLY A 122 8.99 -9.14 -10.18
CA GLY A 122 8.92 -9.17 -11.65
C GLY A 122 7.67 -8.50 -12.24
N ARG A 123 7.93 -7.54 -13.14
CA ARG A 123 6.96 -6.86 -14.02
C ARG A 123 6.02 -7.88 -14.69
N PRO A 124 4.70 -7.63 -14.81
CA PRO A 124 3.83 -8.52 -15.56
C PRO A 124 4.40 -8.68 -16.96
N THR A 125 4.63 -9.92 -17.36
CA THR A 125 4.99 -10.31 -18.73
C THR A 125 3.95 -9.71 -19.66
N GLY A 126 4.35 -8.71 -20.45
CA GLY A 126 3.53 -8.18 -21.52
C GLY A 126 3.25 -9.30 -22.51
N THR A 127 1.98 -9.65 -22.63
CA THR A 127 1.49 -10.51 -23.72
C THR A 127 1.64 -9.73 -25.03
N THR A 128 2.39 -10.32 -25.96
CA THR A 128 2.52 -9.91 -27.36
C THR A 128 1.23 -10.20 -28.12
#